data_AF-A0A661QM63-F1
#
_entry.id   AF-A0A661QM63-F1
#
_cell.length_a   1.000
_cell.length_b   1.000
_cell.length_c   1.000
_cell.angle_alpha   90.00
_cell.angle_beta   90.00
_cell.angle_gamma   90.00
#
_symmetry.space_group_name_H-M   'P 1'
#
loop_
_entity.id
_entity.type
_entity.pdbx_description
1 polymer ?
#
loop_
_entity_poly.entity_id
_entity_poly.type
_entity_poly.pdbx_seq_one_letter_code
_entity_poly.pdbx_strand_id
1 'polypeptide(L)'
;PWERVFVFEDLEAERRVLTNFAVSHRCAGAACKAGFIDSMIGAASLMLKANGLEKVPALRQKIGEMVGISEATYGIAIGAATKGFDDYGAWQSNRLIANSGKIIGVEGFNKVLMNLAEIAGGIPVTAPSEFDLHNSEIGDLIKKYLQASPNFSTEDRLKIIKFIEFWATSSHLLGGIHGGGSPAASIIFLQILADIKSKEEAVKDALEIEK
;
A
#
# COMPACT_ATOMS: atom_id res chain seq x y z
N PRO A 1 -17.80 26.96 21.13
CA PRO A 1 -17.78 28.45 21.17
C PRO A 1 -17.31 28.97 19.79
N TRP A 2 -17.69 30.17 19.38
CA TRP A 2 -17.59 30.63 17.98
C TRP A 2 -16.15 30.74 17.45
N GLU A 3 -15.16 30.90 18.34
CA GLU A 3 -13.73 30.98 18.01
C GLU A 3 -13.11 29.66 17.48
N ARG A 4 -13.87 28.57 17.44
CA ARG A 4 -13.46 27.27 16.84
C ARG A 4 -14.34 26.85 15.66
N VAL A 5 -15.12 27.79 15.11
CA VAL A 5 -15.93 27.57 13.91
C VAL A 5 -15.15 28.11 12.71
N PHE A 6 -14.85 27.23 11.74
CA PHE A 6 -14.02 27.58 10.56
C PHE A 6 -14.82 27.67 9.25
N VAL A 7 -16.01 27.06 9.20
CA VAL A 7 -16.97 27.13 8.09
C VAL A 7 -18.37 27.23 8.68
N PHE A 8 -19.18 28.17 8.22
CA PHE A 8 -20.57 28.36 8.65
C PHE A 8 -21.44 28.74 7.46
N GLU A 9 -22.38 27.87 7.09
CA GLU A 9 -23.34 28.05 5.98
C GLU A 9 -22.73 28.40 4.61
N ASP A 10 -21.46 28.04 4.37
CA ASP A 10 -20.74 28.27 3.12
C ASP A 10 -20.44 26.94 2.39
N LEU A 11 -21.20 26.66 1.34
CA LEU A 11 -21.07 25.44 0.54
C LEU A 11 -19.82 25.42 -0.36
N GLU A 12 -19.32 26.58 -0.78
CA GLU A 12 -18.14 26.67 -1.63
C GLU A 12 -16.87 26.40 -0.81
N ALA A 13 -16.79 27.01 0.38
CA ALA A 13 -15.73 26.74 1.34
C ALA A 13 -15.70 25.25 1.73
N GLU A 14 -16.85 24.64 2.03
CA GLU A 14 -16.94 23.22 2.38
C GLU A 14 -16.40 22.32 1.25
N ARG A 15 -16.82 22.56 0.00
CA ARG A 15 -16.32 21.80 -1.16
C ARG A 15 -14.80 21.93 -1.29
N ARG A 16 -14.25 23.13 -1.09
CA ARG A 16 -12.82 23.38 -1.21
C ARG A 16 -12.03 22.69 -0.10
N VAL A 17 -12.48 22.79 1.15
CA VAL A 17 -11.86 22.09 2.30
C VAL A 17 -11.85 20.58 2.07
N LEU A 18 -12.99 20.00 1.68
CA LEU A 18 -13.11 18.56 1.43
C LEU A 18 -12.17 18.09 0.31
N THR A 19 -12.13 18.81 -0.81
CA THR A 19 -11.32 18.42 -1.97
C THR A 19 -9.83 18.58 -1.70
N ASN A 20 -9.41 19.64 -1.02
CA ASN A 20 -8.01 19.84 -0.63
C ASN A 20 -7.55 18.79 0.39
N PHE A 21 -8.38 18.51 1.42
CA PHE A 21 -8.10 17.44 2.38
C PHE A 21 -7.93 16.10 1.67
N ALA A 22 -8.87 15.74 0.79
CA ALA A 22 -8.82 14.47 0.08
C ALA A 22 -7.56 14.36 -0.80
N VAL A 23 -7.20 15.41 -1.54
CA VAL A 23 -6.03 15.41 -2.41
C VAL A 23 -4.73 15.28 -1.61
N SER A 24 -4.59 16.05 -0.52
CA SER A 24 -3.43 15.96 0.37
C SER A 24 -3.31 14.56 1.00
N HIS A 25 -4.41 14.03 1.52
CA HIS A 25 -4.44 12.70 2.13
C HIS A 25 -4.18 11.58 1.12
N ARG A 26 -4.63 11.70 -0.14
CA ARG A 26 -4.37 10.73 -1.20
C ARG A 26 -2.90 10.76 -1.64
N CYS A 27 -2.27 11.93 -1.69
CA CYS A 27 -0.84 12.07 -1.94
C CYS A 27 0.00 11.41 -0.83
N ALA A 28 -0.23 11.81 0.43
CA ALA A 28 0.45 11.21 1.58
C ALA A 28 0.15 9.72 1.73
N GLY A 29 -1.08 9.32 1.38
CA GLY A 29 -1.53 7.92 1.41
C GLY A 29 -0.81 7.04 0.39
N ALA A 30 -0.31 7.58 -0.72
CA ALA A 30 0.57 6.84 -1.63
C ALA A 30 1.95 6.63 -0.97
N ALA A 31 2.56 7.68 -0.41
CA ALA A 31 3.85 7.57 0.26
C ALA A 31 3.82 6.59 1.45
N CYS A 32 2.79 6.63 2.30
CA CYS A 32 2.72 5.71 3.43
C CYS A 32 2.58 4.24 3.00
N LYS A 33 1.87 3.98 1.89
CA LYS A 33 1.73 2.63 1.33
C LYS A 33 3.06 2.09 0.83
N ALA A 34 3.88 2.93 0.18
CA ALA A 34 5.24 2.54 -0.18
C ALA A 34 6.03 2.08 1.05
N GLY A 35 6.04 2.87 2.13
CA GLY A 35 6.73 2.49 3.37
C GLY A 35 6.17 1.20 4.01
N PHE A 36 4.86 0.98 3.95
CA PHE A 36 4.26 -0.29 4.40
C PHE A 36 4.73 -1.46 3.53
N ILE A 37 4.75 -1.28 2.21
CA ILE A 37 5.24 -2.27 1.25
C ILE A 37 6.71 -2.59 1.50
N ASP A 38 7.56 -1.60 1.80
CA ASP A 38 8.97 -1.83 2.15
C ASP A 38 9.13 -2.75 3.36
N SER A 39 8.30 -2.55 4.39
CA SER A 39 8.31 -3.44 5.55
C SER A 39 7.88 -4.87 5.20
N MET A 40 6.91 -5.02 4.29
CA MET A 40 6.47 -6.31 3.76
C MET A 40 7.54 -6.97 2.88
N ILE A 41 8.28 -6.20 2.09
CA ILE A 41 9.43 -6.68 1.30
C ILE A 41 10.52 -7.24 2.23
N GLY A 42 10.82 -6.53 3.31
CA GLY A 42 11.75 -6.99 4.34
C GLY A 42 11.30 -8.32 4.96
N ALA A 43 10.02 -8.40 5.36
CA ALA A 43 9.43 -9.62 5.90
C ALA A 43 9.47 -10.78 4.91
N ALA A 44 9.11 -10.55 3.64
CA ALA A 44 9.17 -11.55 2.58
C ALA A 44 10.60 -12.08 2.37
N SER A 45 11.59 -11.19 2.32
CA SER A 45 13.00 -11.57 2.17
C SER A 45 13.48 -12.44 3.33
N LEU A 46 13.16 -12.04 4.57
CA LEU A 46 13.48 -12.82 5.77
C LEU A 46 12.76 -14.17 5.77
N MET A 47 11.48 -14.20 5.39
CA MET A 47 10.68 -15.42 5.37
C MET A 47 11.21 -16.44 4.37
N LEU A 48 11.68 -16.02 3.19
CA LEU A 48 12.34 -16.93 2.25
C LEU A 48 13.59 -17.57 2.86
N LYS A 49 14.42 -16.79 3.54
CA LYS A 49 15.64 -17.32 4.20
C LYS A 49 15.30 -18.23 5.38
N ALA A 50 14.28 -17.87 6.16
CA ALA A 50 13.80 -18.67 7.29
C ALA A 50 13.17 -20.01 6.83
N ASN A 51 12.57 -20.03 5.63
CA ASN A 51 12.05 -21.25 5.01
C ASN A 51 13.11 -22.02 4.18
N GLY A 52 14.31 -21.47 3.95
CA GLY A 52 15.33 -22.08 3.09
C GLY A 52 14.98 -22.07 1.59
N LEU A 53 14.18 -21.09 1.16
CA LEU A 53 13.64 -20.96 -0.20
C LEU A 53 14.25 -19.79 -0.97
N GLU A 54 15.33 -19.19 -0.49
CA GLU A 54 15.96 -18.00 -1.08
C GLU A 54 16.51 -18.23 -2.49
N LYS A 55 16.68 -19.49 -2.91
CA LYS A 55 17.14 -19.87 -4.25
C LYS A 55 15.99 -20.10 -5.24
N VAL A 56 14.74 -20.12 -4.80
CA VAL A 56 13.57 -20.39 -5.66
C VAL A 56 13.27 -19.17 -6.55
N PRO A 57 13.46 -19.26 -7.88
CA PRO A 57 13.34 -18.10 -8.76
C PRO A 57 11.95 -17.45 -8.75
N ALA A 58 10.89 -18.27 -8.75
CA ALA A 58 9.50 -17.79 -8.74
C ALA A 58 9.17 -16.94 -7.51
N LEU A 59 9.73 -17.28 -6.34
CA LEU A 59 9.52 -16.52 -5.10
C LEU A 59 10.37 -15.24 -5.06
N ARG A 60 11.60 -15.30 -5.58
CA ARG A 60 12.45 -14.11 -5.73
C ARG A 60 11.86 -13.09 -6.70
N GLN A 61 11.22 -13.54 -7.77
CA GLN A 61 10.53 -12.67 -8.71
C GLN A 61 9.46 -11.83 -7.99
N LYS A 62 8.68 -12.43 -7.09
CA LYS A 62 7.65 -11.73 -6.32
C LYS A 62 8.21 -10.61 -5.46
N ILE A 63 9.38 -10.79 -4.85
CA ILE A 63 10.08 -9.72 -4.13
C ILE A 63 10.39 -8.57 -5.10
N GLY A 64 10.91 -8.88 -6.29
CA GLY A 64 11.15 -7.87 -7.33
C GLY A 64 9.89 -7.12 -7.74
N GLU A 65 8.77 -7.82 -7.90
CA GLU A 65 7.46 -7.20 -8.17
C GLU A 65 7.01 -6.30 -7.01
N MET A 66 7.19 -6.72 -5.76
CA MET A 66 6.87 -5.92 -4.59
C MET A 66 7.71 -4.63 -4.56
N VAL A 67 9.02 -4.71 -4.85
CA VAL A 67 9.90 -3.53 -4.95
C VAL A 67 9.40 -2.57 -6.01
N GLY A 68 9.10 -3.07 -7.22
CA GLY A 68 8.59 -2.22 -8.30
C GLY A 68 7.30 -1.49 -7.93
N ILE A 69 6.40 -2.16 -7.20
CA ILE A 69 5.16 -1.53 -6.70
C ILE A 69 5.48 -0.46 -5.65
N SER A 70 6.40 -0.72 -4.72
CA SER A 70 6.81 0.25 -3.69
C SER A 70 7.33 1.53 -4.34
N GLU A 71 8.34 1.39 -5.21
CA GLU A 71 8.99 2.50 -5.89
C GLU A 71 8.03 3.27 -6.80
N ALA A 72 7.15 2.57 -7.52
CA ALA A 72 6.13 3.22 -8.34
C ALA A 72 5.15 4.05 -7.49
N THR A 73 4.71 3.51 -6.36
CA THR A 73 3.78 4.21 -5.45
C THR A 73 4.45 5.44 -4.83
N TYR A 74 5.72 5.30 -4.43
CA TYR A 74 6.51 6.41 -3.90
C TYR A 74 6.75 7.49 -4.96
N GLY A 75 7.10 7.09 -6.18
CA GLY A 75 7.29 7.99 -7.33
C GLY A 75 6.02 8.79 -7.66
N ILE A 76 4.83 8.18 -7.57
CA ILE A 76 3.56 8.88 -7.74
C ILE A 76 3.38 9.95 -6.65
N ALA A 77 3.71 9.64 -5.39
CA ALA A 77 3.60 10.59 -4.28
C ALA A 77 4.52 11.81 -4.48
N ILE A 78 5.78 11.58 -4.87
CA ILE A 78 6.72 12.66 -5.20
C ILE A 78 6.19 13.48 -6.38
N GLY A 79 5.73 12.82 -7.44
CA GLY A 79 5.15 13.48 -8.61
C GLY A 79 3.95 14.37 -8.26
N ALA A 80 3.08 13.90 -7.38
CA ALA A 80 1.94 14.68 -6.89
C ALA A 80 2.39 15.88 -6.05
N ALA A 81 3.36 15.71 -5.15
CA ALA A 81 3.86 16.80 -4.32
C ALA A 81 4.60 17.88 -5.14
N THR A 82 5.47 17.46 -6.06
CA THR A 82 6.29 18.35 -6.89
C THR A 82 5.50 19.10 -7.95
N LYS A 83 4.42 18.52 -8.48
CA LYS A 83 3.50 19.19 -9.43
C LYS A 83 2.30 19.83 -8.74
N GLY A 84 2.47 20.21 -7.46
CA GLY A 84 1.46 20.87 -6.66
C GLY A 84 1.03 22.23 -7.22
N PHE A 85 0.05 22.83 -6.56
CA PHE A 85 -0.45 24.16 -6.88
C PHE A 85 -0.63 24.99 -5.62
N ASP A 86 -0.48 26.31 -5.73
CA ASP A 86 -0.78 27.22 -4.64
C ASP A 86 -2.29 27.35 -4.45
N ASP A 87 -2.75 27.26 -3.21
CA ASP A 87 -4.12 27.56 -2.84
C ASP A 87 -4.11 28.51 -1.63
N TYR A 88 -4.00 29.80 -1.92
CA TYR A 88 -3.97 30.88 -0.91
C TYR A 88 -2.78 30.76 0.05
N GLY A 89 -1.59 30.46 -0.49
CA GLY A 89 -0.36 30.28 0.28
C GLY A 89 -0.20 28.88 0.91
N ALA A 90 -1.23 28.04 0.87
CA ALA A 90 -1.17 26.66 1.32
C ALA A 90 -1.01 25.72 0.12
N TRP A 91 0.23 25.31 -0.16
CA TRP A 91 0.53 24.42 -1.28
C TRP A 91 -0.20 23.08 -1.18
N GLN A 92 -0.95 22.75 -2.23
CA GLN A 92 -1.69 21.50 -2.38
C GLN A 92 -1.00 20.59 -3.38
N SER A 93 -1.17 19.28 -3.22
CA SER A 93 -0.66 18.29 -4.18
C SER A 93 -1.42 18.36 -5.51
N ASN A 94 -0.78 17.88 -6.58
CA ASN A 94 -1.42 17.75 -7.88
C ASN A 94 -2.67 16.85 -7.77
N ARG A 95 -3.83 17.40 -8.11
CA ARG A 95 -5.12 16.72 -7.94
C ARG A 95 -5.21 15.43 -8.77
N LEU A 96 -4.79 15.47 -10.03
CA LEU A 96 -4.87 14.31 -10.92
C LEU A 96 -3.95 13.19 -10.43
N ILE A 97 -2.68 13.50 -10.15
CA ILE A 97 -1.68 12.50 -9.75
C ILE A 97 -1.97 11.93 -8.36
N ALA A 98 -2.41 12.76 -7.40
CA ALA A 98 -2.78 12.27 -6.07
C ALA A 98 -3.95 11.27 -6.13
N ASN A 99 -4.95 11.54 -6.97
CA ASN A 99 -6.05 10.60 -7.21
C ASN A 99 -5.56 9.29 -7.85
N SER A 100 -4.61 9.35 -8.77
CA SER A 100 -3.97 8.14 -9.33
C SER A 100 -3.25 7.34 -8.25
N GLY A 101 -2.53 8.00 -7.35
CA GLY A 101 -1.83 7.36 -6.23
C GLY A 101 -2.76 6.62 -5.28
N LYS A 102 -4.01 7.09 -5.11
CA LYS A 102 -5.02 6.34 -4.34
C LYS A 102 -5.38 5.01 -5.00
N ILE A 103 -5.59 4.98 -6.31
CA ILE A 103 -5.97 3.76 -7.04
C ILE A 103 -4.80 2.79 -7.09
N ILE A 104 -3.68 3.24 -7.64
CA ILE A 104 -2.47 2.42 -7.81
C ILE A 104 -1.94 1.94 -6.47
N GLY A 105 -1.94 2.80 -5.45
CA GLY A 105 -1.51 2.42 -4.12
C GLY A 105 -2.36 1.30 -3.51
N VAL A 106 -3.69 1.31 -3.69
CA VAL A 106 -4.58 0.26 -3.17
C VAL A 106 -4.39 -1.06 -3.93
N GLU A 107 -4.37 -1.01 -5.26
CA GLU A 107 -4.16 -2.19 -6.10
C GLU A 107 -2.78 -2.82 -5.83
N GLY A 108 -1.75 -1.97 -5.75
CA GLY A 108 -0.39 -2.36 -5.42
C GLY A 108 -0.30 -3.01 -4.03
N PHE A 109 -0.89 -2.39 -3.02
CA PHE A 109 -0.91 -2.92 -1.65
C PHE A 109 -1.57 -4.31 -1.59
N ASN A 110 -2.70 -4.50 -2.26
CA ASN A 110 -3.37 -5.80 -2.34
C ASN A 110 -2.50 -6.86 -3.03
N LYS A 111 -1.87 -6.50 -4.16
CA LYS A 111 -0.97 -7.42 -4.88
C LYS A 111 0.25 -7.81 -4.01
N VAL A 112 0.81 -6.85 -3.27
CA VAL A 112 1.92 -7.10 -2.35
C VAL A 112 1.51 -8.06 -1.23
N LEU A 113 0.31 -7.88 -0.64
CA LEU A 113 -0.21 -8.79 0.37
C LEU A 113 -0.39 -10.21 -0.18
N MET A 114 -0.90 -10.37 -1.40
CA MET A 114 -1.01 -11.68 -2.04
C MET A 114 0.36 -12.34 -2.23
N ASN A 115 1.35 -11.58 -2.71
CA ASN A 115 2.73 -12.08 -2.84
C ASN A 115 3.33 -12.45 -1.47
N LEU A 116 3.06 -11.66 -0.44
CA LEU A 116 3.53 -11.90 0.92
C LEU A 116 2.92 -13.19 1.50
N ALA A 117 1.61 -13.39 1.32
CA ALA A 117 0.92 -14.59 1.75
C ALA A 117 1.46 -15.85 1.06
N GLU A 118 1.72 -15.79 -0.24
CA GLU A 118 2.31 -16.90 -0.98
C GLU A 118 3.73 -17.25 -0.51
N ILE A 119 4.55 -16.24 -0.23
CA ILE A 119 5.91 -16.41 0.30
C ILE A 119 5.88 -17.02 1.72
N ALA A 120 4.92 -16.63 2.55
CA ALA A 120 4.80 -17.12 3.92
C ALA A 120 4.25 -18.55 4.01
N GLY A 121 3.41 -18.95 3.06
CA GLY A 121 2.66 -20.20 3.13
C GLY A 121 1.53 -20.14 4.17
N GLY A 122 1.02 -21.30 4.59
CA GLY A 122 -0.15 -21.38 5.48
C GLY A 122 0.12 -21.12 6.97
N ILE A 123 1.39 -21.04 7.38
CA ILE A 123 1.75 -20.94 8.81
C ILE A 123 1.31 -19.65 9.52
N PRO A 124 1.15 -18.47 8.86
CA PRO A 124 0.62 -17.28 9.53
C PRO A 124 -0.76 -17.47 10.17
N VAL A 125 -1.57 -18.41 9.68
CA VAL A 125 -2.92 -18.68 10.23
C VAL A 125 -3.01 -19.96 11.05
N THR A 126 -1.92 -20.73 11.17
CA THR A 126 -1.88 -22.00 11.90
C THR A 126 -0.73 -22.12 12.89
N ALA A 127 0.07 -21.07 13.05
CA ALA A 127 1.18 -21.04 14.01
C ALA A 127 0.66 -21.24 15.45
N PRO A 128 1.35 -22.06 16.27
CA PRO A 128 1.03 -22.18 17.68
C PRO A 128 1.25 -20.84 18.40
N SER A 129 0.69 -20.70 19.59
CA SER A 129 0.88 -19.50 20.39
C SER A 129 2.30 -19.41 20.95
N GLU A 130 2.71 -18.21 21.37
CA GLU A 130 3.95 -18.02 22.13
C GLU A 130 3.95 -18.83 23.45
N PHE A 131 2.78 -18.97 24.08
CA PHE A 131 2.65 -19.79 25.29
C PHE A 131 2.96 -21.26 25.02
N ASP A 132 2.52 -21.80 23.88
CA ASP A 132 2.82 -23.18 23.49
C ASP A 132 4.32 -23.36 23.21
N LEU A 133 4.96 -22.38 22.57
CA LEU A 133 6.40 -22.40 22.28
C LEU A 133 7.27 -22.49 23.55
N HIS A 134 6.83 -21.85 24.63
CA HIS A 134 7.52 -21.85 25.93
C HIS A 134 6.98 -22.91 26.92
N ASN A 135 6.03 -23.74 26.51
CA ASN A 135 5.48 -24.81 27.33
C ASN A 135 6.52 -25.93 27.55
N SER A 136 6.65 -26.42 28.79
CA SER A 136 7.65 -27.42 29.16
C SER A 136 7.41 -28.82 28.56
N GLU A 137 6.17 -29.14 28.18
CA GLU A 137 5.80 -30.45 27.62
C GLU A 137 5.89 -30.46 26.09
N ILE A 138 5.39 -29.41 25.43
CA ILE A 138 5.26 -29.37 23.96
C ILE A 138 6.20 -28.40 23.26
N GLY A 139 6.85 -27.47 23.98
CA GLY A 139 7.68 -26.43 23.38
C GLY A 139 8.86 -26.97 22.60
N ASP A 140 9.52 -28.03 23.09
CA ASP A 140 10.65 -28.66 22.37
C ASP A 140 10.19 -29.43 21.13
N LEU A 141 8.97 -29.98 21.14
CA LEU A 141 8.36 -30.57 19.93
C LEU A 141 8.07 -29.48 18.90
N ILE A 142 7.53 -28.34 19.32
CA ILE A 142 7.28 -27.19 18.44
C ILE A 142 8.59 -26.69 17.82
N LYS A 143 9.64 -26.49 18.64
CA LYS A 143 10.96 -26.09 18.15
C LYS A 143 11.49 -27.08 17.11
N LYS A 144 11.34 -28.38 17.36
CA LYS A 144 11.79 -29.44 16.45
C LYS A 144 11.00 -29.47 15.12
N TYR A 145 9.67 -29.41 15.17
CA TYR A 145 8.83 -29.61 13.99
C TYR A 145 8.57 -28.33 13.18
N LEU A 146 8.72 -27.14 13.77
CA LEU A 146 8.58 -25.87 13.05
C LEU A 146 9.91 -25.23 12.63
N GLN A 147 11.04 -25.87 12.94
CA GLN A 147 12.31 -25.53 12.33
C GLN A 147 12.22 -25.74 10.82
N ALA A 148 12.77 -24.81 10.04
CA ALA A 148 12.93 -24.98 8.60
C ALA A 148 14.40 -24.78 8.23
N SER A 149 14.84 -23.54 8.03
CA SER A 149 16.26 -23.23 7.79
C SER A 149 17.09 -23.41 9.06
N PRO A 150 18.29 -24.03 9.01
CA PRO A 150 19.19 -24.13 10.15
C PRO A 150 19.81 -22.78 10.55
N ASN A 151 19.70 -21.77 9.68
CA ASN A 151 20.23 -20.42 9.93
C ASN A 151 19.31 -19.55 10.80
N PHE A 152 18.11 -20.04 11.14
CA PHE A 152 17.12 -19.32 11.95
C PHE A 152 16.65 -20.21 13.09
N SER A 153 16.46 -19.63 14.28
CA SER A 153 15.75 -20.34 15.33
C SER A 153 14.26 -20.44 14.97
N THR A 154 13.58 -21.44 15.54
CA THR A 154 12.12 -21.58 15.37
C THR A 154 11.38 -20.35 15.90
N GLU A 155 11.88 -19.75 16.98
CA GLU A 155 11.31 -18.52 17.54
C GLU A 155 11.46 -17.32 16.58
N ASP A 156 12.64 -17.13 15.97
CA ASP A 156 12.84 -16.06 14.99
C ASP A 156 11.91 -16.22 13.78
N ARG A 157 11.79 -17.47 13.29
CA ARG A 157 10.87 -17.80 12.21
C ARG A 157 9.43 -17.46 12.58
N LEU A 158 8.98 -17.82 13.79
CA LEU A 158 7.64 -17.50 14.28
C LEU A 158 7.41 -15.99 14.44
N LYS A 159 8.41 -15.22 14.88
CA LYS A 159 8.32 -13.74 14.94
C LYS A 159 8.12 -13.12 13.55
N ILE A 160 8.85 -13.59 12.53
CA ILE A 160 8.65 -13.16 11.15
C ILE A 160 7.23 -13.50 10.68
N ILE A 161 6.75 -14.70 10.98
CA ILE A 161 5.40 -15.16 10.63
C ILE A 161 4.33 -14.27 11.26
N LYS A 162 4.47 -13.90 12.55
CA LYS A 162 3.55 -12.99 13.24
C LYS A 162 3.56 -11.57 12.65
N PHE A 163 4.72 -11.09 12.21
CA PHE A 163 4.79 -9.82 11.49
C PHE A 163 4.03 -9.88 10.16
N ILE A 164 4.10 -10.99 9.43
CA ILE A 164 3.34 -11.19 8.18
C ILE A 164 1.84 -11.30 8.45
N GLU A 165 1.45 -12.05 9.48
CA GLU A 165 0.06 -12.17 9.92
C GLU A 165 -0.55 -10.80 10.22
N PHE A 166 0.18 -9.93 10.91
CA PHE A 166 -0.25 -8.55 11.18
C PHE A 166 -0.59 -7.80 9.88
N TRP A 167 0.25 -7.85 8.85
CA TRP A 167 -0.06 -7.16 7.60
C TRP A 167 -1.27 -7.75 6.88
N ALA A 168 -1.41 -9.08 6.90
CA ALA A 168 -2.52 -9.78 6.23
C ALA A 168 -3.88 -9.59 6.94
N THR A 169 -3.89 -9.33 8.25
CA THR A 169 -5.11 -9.34 9.06
C THR A 169 -5.42 -8.01 9.77
N SER A 170 -4.52 -7.04 9.75
CA SER A 170 -4.74 -5.75 10.41
C SER A 170 -5.73 -4.85 9.68
N SER A 171 -6.22 -3.85 10.42
CA SER A 171 -7.07 -2.77 9.90
C SER A 171 -6.38 -1.92 8.83
N HIS A 172 -5.06 -2.03 8.64
CA HIS A 172 -4.32 -1.29 7.62
C HIS A 172 -4.78 -1.64 6.20
N LEU A 173 -5.24 -2.86 5.92
CA LEU A 173 -5.82 -3.21 4.62
C LEU A 173 -7.07 -2.37 4.33
N LEU A 174 -8.03 -2.37 5.28
CA LEU A 174 -9.25 -1.59 5.14
C LEU A 174 -8.98 -0.08 5.12
N GLY A 175 -8.03 0.39 5.94
CA GLY A 175 -7.54 1.76 5.92
C GLY A 175 -6.88 2.13 4.59
N GLY A 176 -6.15 1.22 3.97
CA GLY A 176 -5.60 1.37 2.63
C GLY A 176 -6.70 1.60 1.59
N ILE A 177 -7.75 0.77 1.63
CA ILE A 177 -8.89 0.80 0.70
C ILE A 177 -9.75 2.05 0.89
N HIS A 178 -10.07 2.47 2.12
CA HIS A 178 -11.04 3.52 2.39
C HIS A 178 -10.46 4.87 2.86
N GLY A 179 -9.19 4.93 3.28
CA GLY A 179 -8.53 6.17 3.69
C GLY A 179 -8.49 7.19 2.56
N GLY A 180 -8.93 8.43 2.82
CA GLY A 180 -9.09 9.46 1.78
C GLY A 180 -10.27 9.24 0.83
N GLY A 181 -11.20 8.36 1.19
CA GLY A 181 -12.35 7.95 0.40
C GLY A 181 -12.14 6.63 -0.34
N SER A 182 -13.23 5.90 -0.56
CA SER A 182 -13.23 4.65 -1.34
C SER A 182 -12.70 4.88 -2.78
N PRO A 183 -12.20 3.84 -3.47
CA PRO A 183 -11.63 3.98 -4.82
C PRO A 183 -12.54 4.70 -5.81
N ALA A 184 -13.86 4.44 -5.74
CA ALA A 184 -14.86 5.11 -6.57
C ALA A 184 -14.77 6.65 -6.51
N ALA A 185 -14.52 7.23 -5.33
CA ALA A 185 -14.38 8.67 -5.20
C ALA A 185 -13.17 9.20 -5.99
N SER A 186 -12.04 8.48 -5.99
CA SER A 186 -10.86 8.90 -6.75
C SER A 186 -11.06 8.70 -8.26
N ILE A 187 -11.75 7.63 -8.66
CA ILE A 187 -12.09 7.37 -10.08
C ILE A 187 -12.93 8.51 -10.65
N ILE A 188 -13.95 8.98 -9.92
CA ILE A 188 -14.78 10.13 -10.35
C ILE A 188 -13.89 11.36 -10.59
N PHE A 189 -12.98 11.67 -9.66
CA PHE A 189 -12.06 12.80 -9.87
C PHE A 189 -11.09 12.58 -11.03
N LEU A 190 -10.62 11.36 -11.28
CA LEU A 190 -9.79 11.06 -12.44
C LEU A 190 -10.56 11.30 -13.75
N GLN A 191 -11.84 10.92 -13.81
CA GLN A 191 -12.69 11.17 -14.97
C GLN A 191 -12.91 12.67 -15.22
N ILE A 192 -13.09 13.44 -14.14
CA ILE A 192 -13.31 14.90 -14.23
C ILE A 192 -12.02 15.65 -14.59
N LEU A 193 -10.89 15.26 -14.00
CA LEU A 193 -9.63 16.00 -14.10
C LEU A 193 -8.77 15.58 -15.30
N ALA A 194 -8.99 14.40 -15.87
CA ALA A 194 -8.23 13.95 -17.01
C ALA A 194 -8.66 14.70 -18.28
N ASP A 195 -7.69 15.27 -18.99
CA ASP A 195 -7.91 15.82 -20.33
C ASP A 195 -7.99 14.66 -21.34
N ILE A 196 -9.14 14.01 -21.38
CA ILE A 196 -9.42 12.90 -22.32
C ILE A 196 -9.49 13.44 -23.74
N LYS A 197 -10.06 14.64 -23.94
CA LYS A 197 -10.18 15.27 -25.25
C LYS A 197 -8.82 15.47 -25.89
N SER A 198 -7.84 16.02 -25.19
CA SER A 198 -6.49 16.18 -25.74
C SER A 198 -5.86 14.85 -26.16
N LYS A 199 -6.14 13.76 -25.43
CA LYS A 199 -5.65 12.42 -25.80
C LYS A 199 -6.35 11.87 -27.05
N GLU A 200 -7.64 12.12 -27.19
CA GLU A 200 -8.40 11.76 -28.40
C GLU A 200 -7.88 12.53 -29.61
N GLU A 201 -7.72 13.85 -29.49
CA GLU A 201 -7.18 14.68 -30.57
C GLU A 201 -5.76 14.24 -30.97
N ALA A 202 -4.89 13.89 -30.03
CA ALA A 202 -3.57 13.35 -30.35
C ALA A 202 -3.63 12.04 -31.17
N VAL A 203 -4.64 11.19 -30.92
CA VAL A 203 -4.86 9.97 -31.71
C VAL A 203 -5.47 10.29 -33.07
N LYS A 204 -6.43 11.23 -33.13
CA LYS A 204 -7.02 11.69 -34.38
C LYS A 204 -5.97 12.28 -35.32
N ASP A 205 -5.09 13.13 -34.79
CA ASP A 205 -3.96 13.73 -35.52
C ASP A 205 -3.05 12.64 -36.09
N ALA A 206 -2.72 11.62 -35.29
CA ALA A 206 -1.87 10.50 -35.72
C ALA A 206 -2.52 9.60 -36.79
N LEU A 207 -3.85 9.60 -36.87
CA LEU A 207 -4.64 8.80 -37.81
C LEU A 207 -5.23 9.63 -38.96
N GLU A 208 -4.95 10.93 -39.01
CA GLU A 208 -5.54 11.88 -39.98
C GLU A 208 -7.08 11.87 -39.97
N ILE A 209 -7.69 11.74 -38.79
CA ILE A 209 -9.15 11.74 -38.61
C ILE A 209 -9.64 13.17 -38.35
N GLU A 210 -10.37 13.73 -39.31
CA GLU A 210 -10.87 15.12 -39.24
C GLU A 210 -12.12 15.33 -38.34
N LYS A 211 -12.75 14.26 -37.84
CA LYS A 211 -14.00 14.32 -37.04
C LYS A 211 -13.78 13.90 -35.60
#